data_AF-A0AAW8D3A5-F1
#
_entry.id   AF-A0AAW8D3A5-F1
#
_cell.length_a   1.000
_cell.length_b   1.000
_cell.length_c   1.000
_cell.angle_alpha   90.00
_cell.angle_beta   90.00
_cell.angle_gamma   90.00
#
_symmetry.space_group_name_H-M   'P 1'
#
loop_
_entity.id
_entity.type
_entity.pdbx_description
1 polymer ?
#
loop_
_entity_poly.entity_id
_entity_poly.type
_entity_poly.pdbx_seq_one_letter_code
_entity_poly.pdbx_strand_id
1 'polypeptide(L)'
;MAESVSAHRLVAQRASAPVAWATRVAPAADAPNAAAGGVRTLLRLEGAFVLAAALAAYTQFGLGWGVFALWLLVPDLSLLGYLAGPRVGAALYNAAHSYVGPVALLVLGVLAAMPWAVAGALIWLTHVGLDRALGYGLKYASGFGLTHLGRIGRADPW
;
A
#
# COMPACT_ATOMS: atom_id res chain seq x y z
N MET A 1 75.02 -22.48 18.50
CA MET A 1 73.71 -23.09 18.84
C MET A 1 72.99 -22.08 19.71
N ALA A 2 72.17 -21.21 19.11
CA ALA A 2 70.71 -21.38 18.95
C ALA A 2 70.00 -21.11 20.29
N GLU A 3 69.04 -20.21 20.50
CA GLU A 3 68.12 -19.45 19.64
C GLU A 3 67.53 -18.29 20.48
N SER A 4 67.02 -17.26 19.79
CA SER A 4 66.29 -16.11 20.37
C SER A 4 64.80 -16.41 20.55
N VAL A 5 64.13 -15.94 21.62
CA VAL A 5 62.68 -15.57 21.64
C VAL A 5 62.45 -14.64 22.84
N SER A 6 62.31 -13.33 22.65
CA SER A 6 61.10 -12.54 22.38
C SER A 6 60.19 -12.27 23.60
N ALA A 7 59.95 -10.97 23.81
CA ALA A 7 59.02 -10.38 24.75
C ALA A 7 57.58 -10.86 24.51
N HIS A 8 56.68 -10.69 25.49
CA HIS A 8 55.37 -10.02 25.31
C HIS A 8 54.47 -10.17 26.56
N ARG A 9 54.25 -9.01 27.22
CA ARG A 9 52.98 -8.51 27.78
C ARG A 9 52.14 -9.42 28.68
N LEU A 10 52.21 -9.11 29.98
CA LEU A 10 51.04 -9.01 30.88
C LEU A 10 49.87 -8.30 30.18
N VAL A 11 48.66 -8.86 30.23
CA VAL A 11 47.41 -8.16 30.60
C VAL A 11 46.33 -9.22 30.85
N ALA A 12 45.79 -9.19 32.07
CA ALA A 12 44.68 -10.00 32.55
C ALA A 12 43.43 -9.87 31.67
N GLN A 13 42.80 -11.02 31.37
CA GLN A 13 41.44 -11.10 30.86
C GLN A 13 40.47 -10.52 31.88
N ARG A 14 40.02 -9.27 31.66
CA ARG A 14 38.74 -8.80 32.22
C ARG A 14 37.63 -9.30 31.31
N ALA A 15 36.87 -10.27 31.80
CA ALA A 15 35.57 -10.60 31.23
C ALA A 15 34.68 -9.35 31.31
N SER A 16 34.34 -8.78 30.15
CA SER A 16 33.36 -7.71 30.05
C SER A 16 31.96 -8.28 30.23
N ALA A 17 31.26 -7.85 31.29
CA ALA A 17 29.84 -8.10 31.45
C ALA A 17 29.06 -7.53 30.24
N PRO A 18 28.00 -8.20 29.76
CA PRO A 18 27.22 -7.70 28.65
C PRO A 18 26.53 -6.40 29.04
N VAL A 19 26.62 -5.40 28.15
CA VAL A 19 26.14 -4.05 28.39
C VAL A 19 24.61 -4.01 28.33
N ALA A 20 23.99 -3.52 29.39
CA ALA A 20 22.55 -3.49 29.63
C ALA A 20 21.74 -2.50 28.75
N TRP A 21 22.27 -2.05 27.61
CA TRP A 21 21.51 -1.25 26.62
C TRP A 21 20.97 -2.09 25.46
N ALA A 22 21.12 -3.41 25.48
CA ALA A 22 20.32 -4.30 24.62
C ALA A 22 18.85 -4.32 25.07
N THR A 23 18.26 -3.15 25.25
CA THR A 23 16.83 -2.95 25.09
C THR A 23 16.54 -3.37 23.65
N ARG A 24 15.96 -4.57 23.51
CA ARG A 24 15.07 -4.82 22.38
C ARG A 24 14.20 -3.57 22.26
N VAL A 25 14.36 -2.83 21.17
CA VAL A 25 13.33 -1.90 20.74
C VAL A 25 12.09 -2.76 20.69
N ALA A 26 11.19 -2.57 21.66
CA ALA A 26 9.89 -3.22 21.60
C ALA A 26 9.34 -2.88 20.21
N PRO A 27 8.89 -3.87 19.41
CA PRO A 27 8.29 -3.57 18.13
C PRO A 27 7.23 -2.50 18.41
N ALA A 28 7.35 -1.36 17.72
CA ALA A 28 6.47 -0.23 17.88
C ALA A 28 5.05 -0.79 17.78
N ALA A 29 4.27 -0.62 18.86
CA ALA A 29 2.95 -1.22 19.00
C ALA A 29 2.20 -1.18 17.68
N ASP A 30 1.97 -2.37 17.13
CA ASP A 30 1.31 -2.63 15.86
C ASP A 30 0.10 -1.70 15.73
N ALA A 31 -0.10 -1.08 14.57
CA ALA A 31 -1.43 -0.57 14.25
C ALA A 31 -2.35 -1.80 14.23
N PRO A 32 -3.17 -2.06 15.27
CA PRO A 32 -3.68 -3.41 15.56
C PRO A 32 -4.65 -3.95 14.50
N ASN A 33 -4.95 -3.14 13.48
CA ASN A 33 -5.94 -3.39 12.47
C ASN A 33 -5.35 -3.51 11.04
N ALA A 34 -4.06 -3.21 10.83
CA ALA A 34 -3.44 -3.25 9.51
C ALA A 34 -2.86 -4.63 9.18
N ALA A 35 -2.91 -5.02 7.89
CA ALA A 35 -2.26 -6.22 7.41
C ALA A 35 -0.73 -6.08 7.49
N ALA A 36 -0.06 -7.13 7.95
CA ALA A 36 1.39 -7.20 8.10
C ALA A 36 2.00 -8.42 7.41
N GLY A 37 3.32 -8.40 7.20
CA GLY A 37 4.09 -9.53 6.66
C GLY A 37 3.58 -10.04 5.31
N GLY A 38 3.50 -11.37 5.16
CA GLY A 38 3.13 -12.02 3.90
C GLY A 38 1.73 -11.67 3.39
N VAL A 39 0.76 -11.45 4.28
CA VAL A 39 -0.62 -11.07 3.89
C VAL A 39 -0.62 -9.69 3.23
N ARG A 40 0.14 -8.74 3.77
CA ARG A 40 0.29 -7.41 3.17
C ARG A 40 0.88 -7.50 1.77
N THR A 41 1.93 -8.30 1.59
CA THR A 41 2.54 -8.54 0.27
C THR A 41 1.53 -9.13 -0.70
N LEU A 42 0.75 -10.12 -0.27
CA LEU A 42 -0.28 -10.74 -1.09
C LEU A 42 -1.33 -9.71 -1.53
N LEU A 43 -1.85 -8.87 -0.63
CA LEU A 43 -2.84 -7.84 -0.98
C LEU A 43 -2.30 -6.81 -1.99
N ARG A 44 -1.01 -6.48 -1.92
CA ARG A 44 -0.36 -5.60 -2.91
C ARG A 44 -0.22 -6.30 -4.27
N LEU A 45 0.11 -7.59 -4.27
CA LEU A 45 0.19 -8.40 -5.50
C LEU A 45 -1.19 -8.58 -6.13
N GLU A 46 -2.24 -8.79 -5.34
CA GLU A 46 -3.62 -8.79 -5.82
C GLU A 46 -3.96 -7.46 -6.50
N GLY A 47 -3.63 -6.33 -5.86
CA GLY A 47 -3.78 -4.99 -6.45
C GLY A 47 -3.04 -4.84 -7.78
N ALA A 48 -1.78 -5.29 -7.83
CA ALA A 48 -0.96 -5.27 -9.04
C ALA A 48 -1.53 -6.16 -10.15
N PHE A 49 -2.10 -7.31 -9.79
CA PHE A 49 -2.77 -8.19 -10.75
C PHE A 49 -4.05 -7.57 -11.30
N VAL A 50 -4.88 -6.94 -10.45
CA VAL A 50 -6.06 -6.18 -10.90
C VAL A 50 -5.65 -5.04 -11.83
N LEU A 51 -4.60 -4.29 -11.49
CA LEU A 51 -4.04 -3.25 -12.35
C LEU A 51 -3.67 -3.80 -13.74
N ALA A 52 -2.89 -4.90 -13.79
CA ALA A 52 -2.47 -5.50 -15.05
C ALA A 52 -3.66 -6.04 -15.87
N ALA A 53 -4.60 -6.72 -15.22
CA ALA A 53 -5.79 -7.27 -15.87
C ALA A 53 -6.70 -6.17 -16.43
N ALA A 54 -6.92 -5.10 -15.66
CA ALA A 54 -7.74 -3.96 -16.10
C ALA A 54 -7.09 -3.20 -17.26
N LEU A 55 -5.77 -2.99 -17.23
CA LEU A 55 -5.02 -2.40 -18.35
C LEU A 55 -5.12 -3.26 -19.61
N ALA A 56 -4.92 -4.58 -19.48
CA ALA A 56 -5.03 -5.51 -20.60
C ALA A 56 -6.44 -5.48 -21.21
N ALA A 57 -7.48 -5.54 -20.38
CA ALA A 57 -8.87 -5.43 -20.83
C ALA A 57 -9.17 -4.05 -21.48
N TYR A 58 -8.60 -2.96 -20.96
CA TYR A 58 -8.82 -1.62 -21.52
C TYR A 58 -8.26 -1.49 -22.95
N THR A 59 -7.24 -2.26 -23.32
CA THR A 59 -6.76 -2.30 -24.71
C THR A 59 -7.82 -2.78 -25.70
N GLN A 60 -8.78 -3.59 -25.25
CA GLN A 60 -9.85 -4.15 -26.09
C GLN A 60 -11.17 -3.39 -25.94
N PHE A 61 -11.49 -2.94 -24.73
CA PHE A 61 -12.81 -2.37 -24.40
C PHE A 61 -12.78 -0.87 -24.05
N GLY A 62 -11.61 -0.23 -24.12
CA GLY A 62 -11.42 1.17 -23.76
C GLY A 62 -11.86 2.16 -24.83
N LEU A 63 -11.96 3.44 -24.43
CA LEU A 63 -12.32 4.57 -25.31
C LEU A 63 -11.08 5.38 -25.76
N GLY A 64 -9.92 4.72 -25.80
CA GLY A 64 -8.63 5.34 -26.14
C GLY A 64 -7.83 5.83 -24.92
N TRP A 65 -6.52 5.95 -25.10
CA TRP A 65 -5.56 6.24 -24.03
C TRP A 65 -5.61 7.69 -23.51
N GLY A 66 -6.10 8.64 -24.32
CA GLY A 66 -6.31 10.02 -23.87
C GLY A 66 -7.43 10.13 -22.82
N VAL A 67 -8.57 9.44 -23.06
CA VAL A 67 -9.67 9.33 -22.10
C VAL A 67 -9.19 8.61 -20.84
N PHE A 68 -8.44 7.52 -21.00
CA PHE A 68 -7.85 6.80 -19.89
C PHE A 68 -7.02 7.72 -18.98
N ALA A 69 -6.05 8.43 -19.56
CA ALA A 69 -5.14 9.30 -18.80
C ALA A 69 -5.89 10.43 -18.09
N LEU A 70 -6.91 11.03 -18.74
CA LEU A 70 -7.71 12.10 -18.16
C LEU A 70 -8.51 11.62 -16.94
N TRP A 71 -9.14 10.45 -17.04
CA TRP A 71 -10.07 9.97 -16.02
C TRP A 71 -9.41 9.12 -14.93
N LEU A 72 -8.16 8.67 -15.13
CA LEU A 72 -7.45 7.83 -14.18
C LEU A 72 -7.43 8.42 -12.76
N LEU A 73 -7.20 9.74 -12.64
CA LEU A 73 -7.07 10.42 -11.35
C LEU A 73 -8.40 10.93 -10.76
N VAL A 74 -9.53 10.71 -11.43
CA VAL A 74 -10.82 11.20 -10.95
C VAL A 74 -11.24 10.61 -9.59
N PRO A 75 -11.00 9.32 -9.28
CA PRO A 75 -11.30 8.79 -7.95
C PRO A 75 -10.54 9.51 -6.82
N ASP A 76 -9.37 10.11 -7.09
CA ASP A 76 -8.57 10.84 -6.09
C ASP A 76 -9.19 12.19 -5.70
N LEU A 77 -10.15 12.72 -6.47
CA LEU A 77 -10.91 13.90 -6.06
C LEU A 77 -11.66 13.65 -4.74
N SER A 78 -11.93 12.39 -4.39
CA SER A 78 -12.48 12.00 -3.08
C SER A 78 -11.61 12.45 -1.89
N LEU A 79 -10.32 12.71 -2.10
CA LEU A 79 -9.42 13.26 -1.09
C LEU A 79 -9.83 14.66 -0.61
N LEU A 80 -10.52 15.43 -1.45
CA LEU A 80 -11.08 16.73 -1.05
C LEU A 80 -12.10 16.59 0.08
N GLY A 81 -12.67 15.39 0.29
CA GLY A 81 -13.51 15.07 1.43
C GLY A 81 -12.84 15.29 2.79
N TYR A 82 -11.50 15.23 2.85
CA TYR A 82 -10.76 15.52 4.07
C TYR A 82 -10.83 16.99 4.50
N LEU A 83 -11.25 17.91 3.62
CA LEU A 83 -11.56 19.30 3.99
C LEU A 83 -12.74 19.39 4.96
N ALA A 84 -13.64 18.41 4.96
CA ALA A 84 -14.76 18.28 5.90
C ALA A 84 -14.39 17.43 7.14
N GLY A 85 -13.12 17.02 7.27
CA GLY A 85 -12.58 16.29 8.42
C GLY A 85 -12.26 14.81 8.15
N PRO A 86 -11.52 14.15 9.06
CA PRO A 86 -10.94 12.82 8.81
C PRO A 86 -11.95 11.71 8.56
N ARG A 87 -13.10 11.73 9.24
CA ARG A 87 -14.15 10.71 9.10
C ARG A 87 -14.83 10.78 7.74
N VAL A 88 -15.22 11.98 7.32
CA VAL A 88 -15.85 12.23 6.01
C VAL A 88 -14.87 11.92 4.89
N GLY A 89 -13.63 12.40 5.01
CA GLY A 89 -12.56 12.10 4.07
C GLY A 89 -12.30 10.61 3.91
N ALA A 90 -12.18 9.86 5.01
CA ALA A 90 -11.99 8.42 4.96
C ALA A 90 -13.17 7.69 4.32
N ALA A 91 -14.41 8.10 4.63
CA ALA A 91 -15.61 7.49 4.04
C ALA A 91 -15.68 7.72 2.52
N LEU A 92 -15.49 8.96 2.06
CA LEU A 92 -15.52 9.32 0.64
C LEU A 92 -14.38 8.64 -0.13
N TYR A 93 -13.16 8.67 0.42
CA TYR A 93 -12.03 7.98 -0.17
C TYR A 93 -12.28 6.48 -0.29
N ASN A 94 -12.77 5.83 0.78
CA ASN A 94 -13.04 4.39 0.76
C ASN A 94 -14.14 4.01 -0.21
N ALA A 95 -15.16 4.86 -0.39
CA ALA A 95 -16.18 4.65 -1.40
C ALA A 95 -15.58 4.70 -2.82
N ALA A 96 -14.68 5.65 -3.07
CA ALA A 96 -13.98 5.79 -4.36
C ALA A 96 -12.89 4.72 -4.58
N HIS A 97 -12.31 4.15 -3.52
CA HIS A 97 -11.20 3.18 -3.60
C HIS A 97 -11.61 1.74 -3.22
N SER A 98 -12.90 1.49 -3.10
CA SER A 98 -13.46 0.15 -2.98
C SER A 98 -13.61 -0.49 -4.36
N TYR A 99 -13.40 -1.80 -4.47
CA TYR A 99 -13.70 -2.53 -5.71
C TYR A 99 -15.21 -2.63 -5.98
N VAL A 100 -16.07 -2.40 -4.98
CA VAL A 100 -17.53 -2.50 -5.15
C VAL A 100 -18.02 -1.55 -6.24
N GLY A 101 -17.61 -0.29 -6.20
CA GLY A 101 -18.01 0.73 -7.18
C GLY A 101 -17.67 0.36 -8.63
N PRO A 102 -16.38 0.14 -8.96
CA PRO A 102 -16.00 -0.17 -10.33
C PRO A 102 -16.50 -1.54 -10.80
N VAL A 103 -16.58 -2.56 -9.93
CA VAL A 103 -17.15 -3.86 -10.32
C VAL A 103 -18.64 -3.75 -10.60
N ALA A 104 -19.40 -2.99 -9.78
CA ALA A 104 -20.81 -2.75 -10.04
C ALA A 104 -21.02 -2.01 -11.37
N LEU A 105 -20.22 -0.97 -11.64
CA LEU A 105 -20.26 -0.25 -12.91
C LEU A 105 -19.90 -1.16 -14.10
N LEU A 106 -18.92 -2.05 -13.94
CA LEU A 106 -18.54 -3.01 -14.98
C LEU A 106 -19.70 -3.97 -15.29
N VAL A 107 -20.30 -4.57 -14.27
CA VAL A 107 -21.42 -5.51 -14.42
C VAL A 107 -22.60 -4.83 -15.09
N LEU A 108 -23.01 -3.65 -14.61
CA LEU A 108 -24.11 -2.89 -15.20
C LEU A 108 -23.79 -2.47 -16.64
N GLY A 109 -22.56 -2.03 -16.92
CA GLY A 109 -22.12 -1.66 -18.25
C GLY A 109 -22.17 -2.82 -19.25
N VAL A 110 -21.76 -4.02 -18.82
CA VAL A 110 -21.87 -5.23 -19.65
C VAL A 110 -23.33 -5.61 -19.89
N LEU A 111 -24.14 -5.69 -18.83
CA LEU A 111 -25.55 -6.11 -18.93
C LEU A 111 -26.40 -5.13 -19.75
N ALA A 112 -26.10 -3.83 -19.67
CA ALA A 112 -26.79 -2.79 -20.42
C ALA A 112 -26.15 -2.52 -21.80
N ALA A 113 -25.11 -3.28 -22.20
CA ALA A 113 -24.36 -3.07 -23.43
C ALA A 113 -23.89 -1.61 -23.62
N MET A 114 -23.36 -1.00 -22.56
CA MET A 114 -22.85 0.38 -22.54
C MET A 114 -21.31 0.40 -22.54
N PRO A 115 -20.65 0.58 -23.72
CA PRO A 115 -19.19 0.52 -23.82
C PRO A 115 -18.48 1.57 -22.97
N TRP A 116 -19.07 2.76 -22.84
CA TRP A 116 -18.50 3.83 -22.00
C TRP A 116 -18.49 3.47 -20.51
N ALA A 117 -19.49 2.73 -20.04
CA ALA A 117 -19.55 2.28 -18.64
C ALA A 117 -18.50 1.19 -18.39
N VAL A 118 -18.32 0.27 -19.34
CA VAL A 118 -17.25 -0.74 -19.30
C VAL A 118 -15.87 -0.06 -19.27
N ALA A 119 -15.60 0.87 -20.18
CA ALA A 119 -14.35 1.61 -20.21
C ALA A 119 -14.09 2.41 -18.92
N GLY A 120 -15.11 3.11 -18.41
CA GLY A 120 -15.02 3.84 -17.14
C GLY A 120 -14.75 2.92 -15.94
N ALA A 121 -15.39 1.75 -15.90
CA ALA A 121 -15.15 0.75 -14.87
C ALA A 121 -13.72 0.19 -14.92
N LEU A 122 -13.16 -0.03 -16.11
CA LEU A 122 -11.78 -0.51 -16.30
C LEU A 122 -10.74 0.56 -15.89
N ILE A 123 -10.98 1.84 -16.21
CA ILE A 123 -10.14 2.96 -15.72
C ILE A 123 -10.18 3.00 -14.20
N TRP A 124 -11.36 2.86 -13.61
CA TRP A 124 -11.54 2.91 -12.17
C TRP A 124 -10.91 1.68 -11.47
N LEU A 125 -11.08 0.46 -12.02
CA LEU A 125 -10.37 -0.74 -11.54
C LEU A 125 -8.85 -0.56 -11.59
N THR A 126 -8.34 0.03 -12.68
CA THR A 126 -6.92 0.34 -12.83
C THR A 126 -6.44 1.26 -11.71
N HIS A 127 -7.18 2.33 -11.43
CA HIS A 127 -6.85 3.26 -10.35
C HIS A 127 -6.79 2.57 -8.98
N VAL A 128 -7.82 1.78 -8.64
CA VAL A 128 -7.86 1.06 -7.35
C VAL A 128 -6.76 -0.01 -7.27
N GLY A 129 -6.46 -0.70 -8.37
CA GLY A 129 -5.35 -1.65 -8.46
C GLY A 129 -4.00 -0.99 -8.24
N LEU A 130 -3.76 0.16 -8.87
CA LEU A 130 -2.55 0.98 -8.70
C LEU A 130 -2.39 1.44 -7.25
N ASP A 131 -3.47 1.98 -6.65
CA ASP A 131 -3.49 2.44 -5.26
C ASP A 131 -3.07 1.32 -4.28
N ARG A 132 -3.61 0.11 -4.46
CA ARG A 132 -3.26 -1.05 -3.63
C ARG A 132 -1.86 -1.58 -3.89
N ALA A 133 -1.41 -1.63 -5.15
CA ALA A 133 -0.06 -2.06 -5.50
C ALA A 133 1.01 -1.15 -4.85
N LEU A 134 0.75 0.16 -4.83
CA LEU A 134 1.62 1.16 -4.20
C LEU A 134 1.54 1.16 -2.66
N GLY A 135 0.56 0.48 -2.07
CA GLY A 135 0.44 0.31 -0.63
C GLY A 135 -0.38 1.40 0.08
N TYR A 136 -1.17 2.17 -0.65
CA TYR A 136 -2.10 3.15 -0.06
C TYR A 136 -3.28 2.43 0.58
N GLY A 137 -4.24 1.92 -0.20
CA GLY A 137 -5.36 1.14 0.30
C GLY A 137 -6.37 1.93 1.14
N LEU A 138 -7.44 1.25 1.56
CA LEU A 138 -8.54 1.79 2.35
C LEU A 138 -8.09 2.40 3.69
N LYS A 139 -8.69 3.54 4.04
CA LYS A 139 -8.35 4.43 5.14
C LYS A 139 -9.15 4.14 6.40
N TYR A 140 -8.49 4.30 7.54
CA TYR A 140 -9.17 4.40 8.83
C TYR A 140 -9.60 5.83 9.13
N ALA A 141 -10.75 5.97 9.80
CA ALA A 141 -11.31 7.27 10.15
C ALA A 141 -10.48 8.05 11.20
N SER A 142 -9.51 7.38 11.83
CA SER A 142 -8.57 7.96 12.80
C SER A 142 -7.45 8.80 12.16
N GLY A 143 -7.24 8.73 10.84
CA GLY A 143 -6.30 9.61 10.16
C GLY A 143 -5.97 9.19 8.73
N PHE A 144 -5.63 10.17 7.90
CA PHE A 144 -5.33 9.98 6.47
C PHE A 144 -4.20 8.99 6.17
N GLY A 145 -3.18 8.96 7.03
CA GLY A 145 -1.99 8.12 6.85
C GLY A 145 -2.17 6.68 7.33
N LEU A 146 -3.33 6.32 7.89
CA LEU A 146 -3.60 4.99 8.45
C LEU A 146 -4.49 4.19 7.52
N THR A 147 -3.98 3.06 7.04
CA THR A 147 -4.68 2.22 6.06
C THR A 147 -4.64 0.76 6.45
N HIS A 148 -5.50 -0.05 5.83
CA HIS A 148 -5.47 -1.51 6.02
C HIS A 148 -4.17 -2.17 5.52
N LEU A 149 -3.34 -1.45 4.74
CA LEU A 149 -2.03 -1.89 4.26
C LEU A 149 -0.87 -1.27 5.07
N GLY A 150 -1.15 -0.66 6.22
CA GLY A 150 -0.13 -0.06 7.09
C GLY A 150 -0.16 1.46 7.07
N ARG A 151 0.96 2.08 7.46
CA ARG A 151 1.07 3.53 7.54
C ARG A 151 1.70 4.07 6.26
N ILE A 152 1.19 5.19 5.75
CA ILE A 152 1.77 5.83 4.57
C ILE A 152 3.06 6.56 4.95
N GLY A 153 4.12 6.33 4.16
CA GLY A 153 5.39 7.06 4.25
C GLY A 153 6.48 6.32 5.04
N ARG A 154 7.62 6.98 5.26
CA ARG A 154 8.82 6.38 5.89
C ARG A 154 8.63 5.98 7.36
N ALA A 155 7.54 6.40 7.98
CA ALA A 155 7.18 6.05 9.35
C ALA A 155 6.43 4.70 9.44
N ASP A 156 6.37 3.96 8.34
CA ASP A 156 5.82 2.62 8.31
C ASP A 156 6.78 1.65 9.01
N PRO A 157 6.38 1.04 10.14
CA PRO A 157 7.27 0.20 10.95
C PRO A 157 7.44 -1.23 10.38
N TRP A 158 6.93 -1.50 9.17
CA TRP A 158 6.86 -2.82 8.55
C TRP A 158 7.73 -2.91 7.29
#